data_AF-A0A420YA46-F1
#
_entry.id   AF-A0A420YA46-F1
#
_cell.length_a   1.000
_cell.length_b   1.000
_cell.length_c   1.000
_cell.angle_alpha   90.00
_cell.angle_beta   90.00
_cell.angle_gamma   90.00
#
_symmetry.space_group_name_H-M   'P 1'
#
loop_
_entity.id
_entity.type
_entity.pdbx_description
1 polymer ?
#
loop_
_entity_poly.entity_id
_entity_poly.type
_entity_poly.pdbx_seq_one_letter_code
_entity_poly.pdbx_strand_id
1 'polypeptide(L)'
;MELPKLLFKPKKVWPPDFKSMSPQEQLRLEKKYKRRAALATARPRWDKFIRLAQLFSVTFVAIYGVLFMETKDEHNPFLSIRKRFWEFVGSMSTNDRPVRRTLSDHVDNPPASK
;
A
#
# COMPACT_ATOMS: atom_id res chain seq x y z
N MET A 1 30.65 -13.30 -23.78
CA MET A 1 29.46 -13.04 -24.63
C MET A 1 29.98 -12.64 -25.98
N GLU A 2 29.99 -13.54 -26.95
CA GLU A 2 30.38 -13.19 -28.32
C GLU A 2 29.21 -12.46 -28.98
N LEU A 3 29.44 -11.20 -29.39
CA LEU A 3 28.45 -10.41 -30.11
C LEU A 3 28.42 -10.84 -31.59
N PRO A 4 27.24 -10.97 -32.21
CA PRO A 4 27.16 -11.26 -33.64
C PRO A 4 27.90 -10.18 -34.44
N LYS A 5 28.60 -10.60 -35.50
CA LYS A 5 29.40 -9.71 -36.37
C LYS A 5 28.49 -8.70 -37.06
N LEU A 6 28.32 -7.52 -36.47
CA LEU A 6 27.55 -6.43 -37.07
C LEU A 6 28.27 -5.91 -38.31
N LEU A 7 27.57 -5.85 -39.44
CA LEU A 7 28.05 -5.31 -40.73
C LEU A 7 28.58 -3.87 -40.61
N PHE A 8 28.12 -3.14 -39.58
CA PHE A 8 28.60 -1.80 -39.24
C PHE A 8 29.08 -1.77 -37.80
N LYS A 9 30.35 -1.42 -37.60
CA LYS A 9 30.92 -1.22 -36.26
C LYS A 9 30.37 0.08 -35.65
N PRO A 10 29.81 0.06 -34.42
CA PRO A 10 29.42 1.28 -33.73
C PRO A 10 30.62 2.23 -33.61
N LYS A 11 30.42 3.52 -33.92
CA LYS A 11 31.46 4.56 -33.77
C LYS A 11 31.97 4.68 -32.33
N LYS A 12 31.16 4.26 -31.35
CA LYS A 12 31.54 4.18 -29.94
C LYS A 12 31.02 2.86 -29.37
N VAL A 13 31.94 2.00 -28.93
CA VAL A 13 31.60 0.75 -28.24
C VAL A 13 31.08 1.09 -26.84
N TRP A 14 29.92 0.54 -26.53
CA TRP A 14 29.31 0.55 -25.21
C TRP A 14 29.17 -0.92 -24.80
N PRO A 15 29.42 -1.35 -23.56
CA PRO A 15 29.81 -0.61 -22.36
C PRO A 15 31.30 -0.23 -22.37
N PRO A 16 31.71 0.88 -21.73
CA PRO A 16 33.11 1.12 -21.43
C PRO A 16 33.64 0.02 -20.52
N ASP A 17 34.81 -0.54 -20.83
CA ASP A 17 35.46 -1.50 -19.95
C ASP A 17 35.95 -0.79 -18.68
N PHE A 18 35.18 -0.93 -17.60
CA PHE A 18 35.48 -0.29 -16.32
C PHE A 18 36.79 -0.78 -15.70
N LYS A 19 37.25 -1.98 -16.05
CA LYS A 19 38.47 -2.59 -15.49
C LYS A 19 39.77 -1.95 -16.01
N SER A 20 39.75 -1.34 -17.19
CA SER A 20 40.92 -0.69 -17.80
C SER A 20 40.90 0.84 -17.68
N MET A 21 39.84 1.42 -17.11
CA MET A 21 39.69 2.87 -16.96
C MET A 21 40.31 3.40 -15.67
N SER A 22 40.85 4.61 -15.73
CA SER A 22 41.35 5.32 -14.55
C SER A 22 40.21 5.56 -13.53
N PRO A 23 40.47 5.45 -12.22
CA PRO A 23 39.46 5.71 -11.19
C PRO A 23 38.74 7.06 -11.33
N GLN A 24 39.42 8.08 -11.86
CA GLN A 24 38.82 9.40 -12.10
C GLN A 24 37.76 9.38 -13.22
N GLU A 25 37.94 8.54 -14.23
CA GLU A 25 37.00 8.40 -15.35
C GLU A 25 35.75 7.62 -14.93
N GLN A 26 35.93 6.58 -14.10
CA GLN A 26 34.82 5.83 -13.50
C GLN A 26 33.93 6.76 -12.67
N LEU A 27 34.51 7.59 -11.80
CA LEU A 27 33.75 8.55 -10.98
C LEU A 27 33.01 9.59 -11.83
N ARG A 28 33.57 10.01 -12.97
CA ARG A 28 32.87 10.89 -13.92
C ARG A 28 31.66 10.22 -14.55
N LEU A 29 31.79 8.96 -14.95
CA LEU A 29 30.69 8.16 -15.50
C LEU A 29 29.60 7.92 -14.45
N GLU A 30 29.97 7.59 -13.22
CA GLU A 30 29.04 7.43 -12.10
C GLU A 30 28.27 8.71 -11.82
N LYS A 31 28.95 9.86 -11.73
CA LYS A 31 28.29 11.17 -11.55
C LYS A 31 27.32 11.46 -12.70
N LYS A 32 27.72 11.18 -13.94
CA LYS A 32 26.86 11.36 -15.13
C LYS A 32 25.64 10.45 -15.09
N TYR A 33 25.81 9.20 -14.67
CA TYR A 33 24.73 8.24 -14.50
C TYR A 33 23.76 8.70 -13.42
N LYS A 34 24.25 9.06 -12.22
CA LYS A 34 23.42 9.56 -11.11
C LYS A 34 22.60 10.79 -11.51
N ARG A 35 23.20 11.73 -12.25
CA ARG A 35 22.49 12.91 -12.78
C ARG A 35 21.38 12.54 -13.77
N ARG A 36 21.66 11.63 -14.71
CA ARG A 36 20.67 11.15 -15.68
C ARG A 36 19.54 10.37 -15.02
N ALA A 37 19.86 9.54 -14.03
CA ALA A 37 18.87 8.84 -13.22
C ALA A 37 17.99 9.85 -12.47
N ALA A 38 18.58 10.85 -11.81
CA ALA A 38 17.81 11.90 -11.13
C ALA A 38 16.87 12.67 -12.07
N LEU A 39 17.34 13.03 -13.28
CA LEU A 39 16.52 13.66 -14.32
C LEU A 39 15.42 12.74 -14.86
N ALA A 40 15.72 11.46 -15.05
CA ALA A 40 14.73 10.46 -15.46
C ALA A 40 13.69 10.20 -14.37
N THR A 41 14.05 10.38 -13.10
CA THR A 41 13.14 10.24 -11.95
C THR A 41 12.40 11.55 -11.62
N ALA A 42 12.88 12.71 -12.10
CA ALA A 42 12.22 14.01 -11.99
C ALA A 42 10.94 14.14 -12.85
N ARG A 43 10.49 13.04 -13.48
CA ARG A 43 9.22 12.91 -14.20
C ARG A 43 8.04 13.48 -13.38
N PRO A 44 7.01 14.03 -14.07
CA PRO A 44 5.99 14.89 -13.47
C PRO A 44 5.32 14.23 -12.27
N ARG A 45 5.65 14.74 -11.07
CA ARG A 45 5.08 14.28 -9.81
C ARG A 45 3.57 14.55 -9.75
N TRP A 46 3.12 15.62 -10.39
CA TRP A 46 1.72 16.02 -10.44
C TRP A 46 0.81 14.94 -11.06
N ASP A 47 1.24 14.30 -12.15
CA ASP A 47 0.48 13.21 -12.77
C ASP A 47 0.35 12.00 -11.83
N LYS A 48 1.40 11.69 -11.06
CA LYS A 48 1.36 10.62 -10.05
C LYS A 48 0.38 10.95 -8.93
N PHE A 49 0.34 12.20 -8.46
CA PHE A 49 -0.61 12.64 -7.45
C PHE A 49 -2.05 12.60 -7.97
N ILE A 50 -2.30 13.05 -9.19
CA ILE A 50 -3.64 12.99 -9.78
C ILE A 50 -4.10 11.53 -9.92
N ARG A 51 -3.25 10.64 -10.44
CA ARG A 51 -3.59 9.21 -10.56
C ARG A 51 -3.89 8.59 -9.20
N LEU A 52 -3.13 8.95 -8.17
CA LEU A 52 -3.37 8.48 -6.82
C LEU A 52 -4.68 9.05 -6.25
N ALA A 53 -4.95 10.33 -6.46
CA ALA A 53 -6.19 10.98 -6.04
C ALA A 53 -7.42 10.40 -6.77
N GLN A 54 -7.28 10.08 -8.05
CA GLN A 54 -8.32 9.42 -8.85
C GLN A 54 -8.61 8.02 -8.31
N LEU A 55 -7.57 7.21 -8.06
CA LEU A 55 -7.72 5.89 -7.47
C LEU A 55 -8.34 5.96 -6.07
N PHE A 56 -7.90 6.93 -5.26
CA PHE A 56 -8.45 7.19 -3.93
C PHE A 56 -9.93 7.57 -4.01
N SER A 57 -10.31 8.48 -4.91
CA SER A 57 -11.69 8.91 -5.10
C SER A 57 -12.60 7.74 -5.50
N VAL A 58 -12.20 6.94 -6.48
CA VAL A 58 -12.98 5.76 -6.92
C VAL A 58 -13.12 4.75 -5.78
N THR A 59 -12.03 4.47 -5.07
CA THR A 59 -12.03 3.53 -3.94
C THR A 59 -12.91 4.06 -2.81
N PHE A 60 -12.84 5.36 -2.51
CA PHE A 60 -13.64 6.01 -1.47
C PHE A 60 -15.14 5.91 -1.76
N VAL A 61 -15.55 6.19 -3.01
CA VAL A 61 -16.95 6.04 -3.43
C VAL A 61 -17.41 4.58 -3.34
N ALA A 62 -16.56 3.62 -3.76
CA ALA A 62 -16.88 2.21 -3.64
C ALA A 62 -17.06 1.76 -2.18
N ILE A 63 -16.16 2.17 -1.28
CA ILE A 63 -16.26 1.88 0.16
C ILE A 63 -17.53 2.51 0.74
N TYR A 64 -17.81 3.77 0.40
CA TYR A 64 -19.03 4.46 0.83
C TYR A 64 -20.30 3.72 0.36
N GLY A 65 -20.32 3.31 -0.91
CA GLY A 65 -21.41 2.51 -1.48
C GLY A 65 -21.64 1.19 -0.74
N VAL A 66 -20.57 0.45 -0.41
CA VAL A 66 -20.68 -0.85 0.26
C VAL A 66 -21.04 -0.74 1.75
N LEU A 67 -20.52 0.27 2.45
CA LEU A 67 -20.66 0.38 3.91
C LEU A 67 -21.81 1.29 4.36
N PHE A 68 -22.11 2.36 3.64
CA PHE A 68 -23.01 3.42 4.10
C PHE A 68 -24.25 3.61 3.24
N MET A 69 -24.27 3.12 1.99
CA MET A 69 -25.46 3.18 1.15
C MET A 69 -26.49 2.17 1.67
N GLU A 70 -27.44 2.66 2.45
CA GLU A 70 -28.55 1.88 2.99
C GLU A 70 -29.54 1.60 1.85
N THR A 71 -29.41 0.42 1.24
CA THR A 71 -30.36 -0.06 0.24
C THR A 71 -31.61 -0.50 1.00
N LYS A 72 -32.76 0.09 0.68
CA LYS A 72 -34.03 -0.10 1.41
C LYS A 72 -34.67 -1.49 1.18
N ASP A 73 -34.00 -2.35 0.42
CA ASP A 73 -34.52 -3.64 -0.01
C ASP A 73 -34.23 -4.73 1.03
N GLU A 74 -35.21 -5.59 1.26
CA GLU A 74 -35.29 -6.60 2.33
C GLU A 74 -34.19 -7.68 2.25
N HIS A 75 -33.44 -7.73 1.15
CA HIS A 75 -32.35 -8.69 0.93
C HIS A 75 -31.05 -7.99 0.51
N ASN A 76 -30.48 -7.21 1.42
CA ASN A 76 -29.23 -6.47 1.21
C ASN A 76 -28.01 -7.41 1.06
N PRO A 77 -27.43 -7.59 -0.16
CA PRO A 77 -26.35 -8.54 -0.40
C PRO A 77 -25.02 -8.12 0.25
N PHE A 78 -24.89 -6.85 0.63
CA PHE A 78 -23.69 -6.28 1.24
C PHE A 78 -23.65 -6.39 2.77
N LEU A 79 -24.71 -6.91 3.40
CA LEU A 79 -24.78 -7.11 4.86
C LEU A 79 -23.63 -7.97 5.39
N SER A 80 -23.34 -9.08 4.71
CA SER A 80 -22.27 -10.01 5.08
C SER A 80 -20.88 -9.37 4.97
N ILE A 81 -20.68 -8.50 3.97
CA ILE A 81 -19.41 -7.79 3.74
C ILE A 81 -19.22 -6.69 4.80
N ARG A 82 -20.29 -5.94 5.11
CA ARG A 82 -20.28 -4.91 6.16
C ARG A 82 -20.00 -5.52 7.53
N LYS A 83 -20.65 -6.63 7.91
CA LYS A 83 -20.40 -7.31 9.20
C LYS A 83 -18.94 -7.74 9.34
N ARG A 84 -18.38 -8.42 8.34
CA ARG A 84 -16.97 -8.82 8.34
C ARG A 84 -16.01 -7.63 8.43
N PHE A 85 -16.34 -6.52 7.77
CA PHE A 85 -15.53 -5.29 7.86
C PHE A 85 -15.53 -4.71 9.28
N TRP A 86 -16.70 -4.60 9.93
CA TRP A 86 -16.78 -4.08 11.30
C TRP A 86 -16.18 -5.03 12.34
N GLU A 87 -16.28 -6.35 12.13
CA GLU A 87 -15.58 -7.35 12.95
C GLU A 87 -14.06 -7.21 12.81
N PHE A 88 -13.56 -7.02 11.58
CA PHE A 88 -12.13 -6.83 11.32
C PHE A 88 -11.60 -5.51 11.91
N VAL A 89 -12.29 -4.38 11.65
CA VAL A 89 -11.94 -3.07 12.21
C VAL A 89 -12.06 -3.07 13.74
N GLY A 90 -13.09 -3.72 14.28
CA GLY A 90 -13.27 -3.94 15.71
C GLY A 90 -12.11 -4.71 16.32
N SER A 91 -11.70 -5.82 15.71
CA SER A 91 -10.59 -6.66 16.19
C SER A 91 -9.24 -5.93 16.24
N MET A 92 -9.02 -4.96 15.34
CA MET A 92 -7.83 -4.11 15.37
C MET A 92 -7.92 -3.01 16.44
N SER A 93 -9.13 -2.58 16.81
CA SER A 93 -9.36 -1.53 17.81
C SER A 93 -9.57 -2.05 19.23
N THR A 94 -9.84 -3.33 19.44
CA THR A 94 -10.11 -3.95 20.77
C THR A 94 -8.85 -4.39 21.52
N ASN A 95 -7.79 -3.57 21.55
CA ASN A 95 -6.64 -3.87 22.41
C ASN A 95 -6.76 -3.39 23.87
N ASP A 96 -7.72 -2.55 24.26
CA ASP A 96 -7.81 -2.10 25.67
C ASP A 96 -9.23 -1.74 26.15
N ARG A 97 -10.04 -2.75 26.50
CA ARG A 97 -11.16 -2.52 27.44
C ARG A 97 -11.23 -3.68 28.45
N PRO A 98 -10.63 -3.56 29.64
CA PRO A 98 -10.90 -4.50 30.72
C PRO A 98 -12.38 -4.38 31.11
N VAL A 99 -13.12 -5.47 30.94
CA VAL A 99 -14.52 -5.60 31.36
C VAL A 99 -14.58 -5.37 32.87
N ARG A 100 -15.19 -4.27 33.31
CA ARG A 100 -15.53 -4.04 34.73
C ARG A 100 -16.61 -5.05 35.10
N ARG A 101 -16.25 -6.10 35.84
CA ARG A 101 -17.22 -7.01 36.48
C ARG A 101 -18.18 -6.16 37.29
N THR A 102 -19.45 -6.11 36.89
CA THR A 102 -20.50 -5.50 37.69
C THR A 102 -20.77 -6.41 38.86
N LEU A 103 -20.80 -5.81 40.04
CA LEU A 103 -21.12 -6.36 41.35
C LEU A 103 -22.60 -6.82 41.39
N SER A 104 -22.99 -7.74 40.51
CA SER A 104 -24.35 -8.24 40.37
C SER A 104 -24.50 -9.67 40.91
N ASP A 105 -23.39 -10.38 41.15
CA ASP A 105 -23.37 -11.77 41.63
C ASP A 105 -23.65 -11.92 43.15
N HIS A 106 -23.90 -10.85 43.89
CA HIS A 106 -24.04 -10.90 45.36
C HIS A 106 -25.46 -10.72 45.91
N VAL A 107 -26.51 -10.74 45.06
CA VAL A 107 -27.88 -10.45 45.51
C VAL A 107 -28.87 -11.64 45.44
N ASP A 108 -28.52 -12.76 44.80
CA ASP A 108 -29.50 -13.85 44.55
C ASP A 108 -29.24 -15.16 45.32
N ASN A 109 -29.17 -15.12 46.66
CA ASN A 109 -29.45 -16.34 47.43
C ASN A 109 -30.06 -16.05 48.80
N PRO A 110 -31.39 -16.22 48.99
CA PRO A 110 -31.99 -16.22 50.33
C PRO A 110 -31.71 -17.57 51.02
N PRO A 111 -31.12 -17.61 52.23
CA PRO A 111 -30.95 -18.86 52.95
C PRO A 111 -32.30 -19.44 53.38
N ALA A 112 -32.46 -20.72 53.08
CA ALA A 112 -33.67 -21.52 53.21
C ALA A 112 -34.28 -21.54 54.63
N SER A 113 -35.61 -21.67 54.61
CA SER A 113 -36.54 -22.00 55.70
C SER A 113 -36.01 -23.01 56.72
N LYS A 114 -36.22 -22.70 58.00
CA LYS A 114 -36.28 -23.65 59.12
C LYS A 114 -37.33 -23.21 60.14
#